data_AF-A0AAQ1HN81-F1
#
_entry.id   AF-A0AAQ1HN81-F1
#
_cell.length_a   1.000
_cell.length_b   1.000
_cell.length_c   1.000
_cell.angle_alpha   90.00
_cell.angle_beta   90.00
_cell.angle_gamma   90.00
#
_symmetry.space_group_name_H-M   'P 1'
#
loop_
_entity.id
_entity.type
_entity.pdbx_description
1 polymer ?
#
loop_
_entity_poly.entity_id
_entity_poly.type
_entity_poly.pdbx_seq_one_letter_code
_entity_poly.pdbx_strand_id
1 'polypeptide(L)'
;MQRFVNNFFAQLTGELAAAGTVLPISSAAAAQLPMGEGDYYLLTLVGTLDASQQTTVEVVKATPGAGGAINIERAQEGLAAVDWAAGAWVFCSITAGALGGLVGAVAEQAELIGQQQAAIEDLQARVSALEAGGAPDGVLIDGNGNYLVNDQGNYLSGV
;
A
#
# COMPACT_ATOMS: atom_id res chain seq x y z
N MET A 1 -1.11 9.70 4.61
CA MET A 1 -1.08 8.69 3.52
C MET A 1 -1.60 9.33 2.24
N GLN A 2 -1.46 8.68 1.07
CA GLN A 2 -2.13 9.18 -0.13
C GLN A 2 -3.65 9.15 0.05
N ARG A 3 -4.32 10.23 -0.33
CA ARG A 3 -5.77 10.36 -0.39
C ARG A 3 -6.23 10.46 -1.83
N PHE A 4 -7.50 10.11 -2.05
CA PHE A 4 -8.19 10.23 -3.32
C PHE A 4 -9.52 10.94 -3.08
N VAL A 5 -9.94 11.75 -4.04
CA VAL A 5 -11.21 12.48 -3.98
C VAL A 5 -11.91 12.37 -5.33
N ASN A 6 -13.23 12.23 -5.30
CA ASN A 6 -14.03 12.16 -6.51
C ASN A 6 -14.10 13.54 -7.17
N ASN A 7 -13.83 13.57 -8.48
CA ASN A 7 -14.12 14.72 -9.34
C ASN A 7 -13.49 16.05 -8.88
N PHE A 8 -12.36 16.03 -8.17
CA PHE A 8 -11.65 17.27 -7.86
C PHE A 8 -11.06 17.86 -9.14
N PHE A 9 -11.43 19.10 -9.40
CA PHE A 9 -11.09 19.81 -10.62
C PHE A 9 -11.09 21.32 -10.36
N ALA A 10 -10.00 21.99 -10.68
CA ALA A 10 -9.85 23.43 -10.45
C ALA A 10 -8.93 24.06 -11.50
N GLN A 11 -8.99 25.39 -11.59
CA GLN A 11 -8.03 26.19 -12.33
C GLN A 11 -7.09 26.92 -11.38
N LEU A 12 -5.86 27.15 -11.86
CA LEU A 12 -4.91 27.99 -11.16
C LEU A 12 -5.39 29.45 -11.17
N THR A 13 -5.41 30.09 -10.01
CA THR A 13 -5.80 31.50 -9.85
C THR A 13 -4.67 32.46 -10.17
N GLY A 14 -3.44 31.96 -10.30
CA GLY A 14 -2.24 32.71 -10.63
C GLY A 14 -1.22 31.82 -11.32
N GLU A 15 -0.12 32.42 -11.78
CA GLU A 15 1.01 31.67 -12.34
C GLU A 15 1.65 30.79 -11.26
N LEU A 16 2.04 29.57 -11.64
CA LEU A 16 2.85 28.67 -10.85
C LEU A 16 4.15 28.42 -11.59
N ALA A 17 5.19 29.18 -11.24
CA ALA A 17 6.54 28.98 -11.76
C ALA A 17 7.06 27.58 -11.40
N ALA A 18 8.02 27.03 -12.16
CA ALA A 18 8.58 25.69 -11.97
C ALA A 18 9.15 25.44 -10.55
N ALA A 19 9.67 26.49 -9.91
CA ALA A 19 10.17 26.44 -8.52
C ALA A 19 9.09 26.74 -7.45
N GLY A 20 7.86 27.05 -7.85
CA GLY A 20 6.77 27.37 -6.95
C GLY A 20 6.34 26.17 -6.10
N THR A 21 6.13 26.41 -4.81
CA THR A 21 5.86 25.38 -3.79
C THR A 21 4.48 25.49 -3.14
N VAL A 22 3.66 26.45 -3.56
CA VAL A 22 2.29 26.64 -3.10
C VAL A 22 1.38 26.63 -4.32
N LEU A 23 0.35 25.78 -4.30
CA LEU A 23 -0.59 25.65 -5.40
C LEU A 23 -1.57 26.84 -5.42
N PRO A 24 -1.55 27.70 -6.45
CA PRO A 24 -2.40 28.87 -6.50
C PRO A 24 -3.81 28.44 -6.95
N ILE A 25 -4.65 28.01 -6.02
CA ILE A 25 -6.08 27.72 -6.25
C ILE A 25 -6.94 28.52 -5.28
N SER A 26 -8.25 28.62 -5.57
CA SER A 26 -9.18 29.27 -4.65
C SER A 26 -9.31 28.50 -3.34
N SER A 27 -9.64 29.20 -2.25
CA SER A 27 -9.91 28.55 -0.95
C SER A 27 -11.07 27.55 -1.01
N ALA A 28 -12.07 27.81 -1.85
CA ALA A 28 -13.19 26.90 -2.10
C ALA A 28 -12.75 25.60 -2.79
N ALA A 29 -11.76 25.66 -3.69
CA ALA A 29 -11.16 24.46 -4.28
C ALA A 29 -10.28 23.73 -3.25
N ALA A 30 -9.44 24.45 -2.52
CA ALA A 30 -8.59 23.86 -1.47
C ALA A 30 -9.41 23.10 -0.40
N ALA A 31 -10.58 23.63 -0.02
CA ALA A 31 -11.48 22.98 0.93
C ALA A 31 -12.03 21.61 0.46
N GLN A 32 -11.98 21.31 -0.85
CA GLN A 32 -12.38 20.01 -1.41
C GLN A 32 -11.28 18.96 -1.30
N LEU A 33 -10.08 19.33 -0.82
CA LEU A 33 -8.96 18.44 -0.56
C LEU A 33 -8.74 18.29 0.95
N PRO A 34 -9.64 17.61 1.69
CA PRO A 34 -9.45 17.40 3.11
C PRO A 34 -8.20 16.54 3.35
N MET A 35 -7.31 17.02 4.22
CA MET A 35 -6.05 16.35 4.56
C MET A 35 -5.81 16.43 6.07
N GLY A 36 -5.54 15.29 6.70
CA GLY A 36 -4.98 15.25 8.04
C GLY A 36 -3.45 15.37 8.04
N GLU A 37 -2.86 15.25 9.22
CA GLU A 37 -1.41 15.15 9.34
C GLU A 37 -0.87 13.93 8.60
N GLY A 38 0.19 14.12 7.81
CA GLY A 38 0.81 13.09 6.98
C GLY A 38 0.00 12.71 5.73
N ASP A 39 -1.17 13.29 5.50
CA ASP A 39 -1.94 13.07 4.27
C ASP A 39 -1.41 13.90 3.10
N TYR A 40 -1.58 13.34 1.90
CA TYR A 40 -1.24 14.03 0.66
C TYR A 40 -2.15 13.59 -0.47
N TYR A 41 -2.28 14.43 -1.50
CA TYR A 41 -2.86 14.07 -2.79
C TYR A 41 -1.77 14.10 -3.85
N LEU A 42 -1.84 13.19 -4.83
CA LEU A 42 -1.17 13.41 -6.11
C LEU A 42 -2.15 14.14 -7.03
N LEU A 43 -1.74 15.31 -7.51
CA LEU A 43 -2.53 16.13 -8.41
C LEU A 43 -1.82 16.24 -9.75
N THR A 44 -2.61 16.29 -10.82
CA THR A 44 -2.12 16.41 -12.20
C THR A 44 -2.40 17.81 -12.71
N LEU A 45 -1.36 18.47 -13.22
CA LEU A 45 -1.39 19.79 -13.84
C LEU A 45 -1.30 19.66 -15.35
N VAL A 46 -2.17 20.40 -16.06
CA VAL A 46 -2.20 20.45 -17.53
C VAL A 46 -2.60 21.85 -18.00
N GLY A 47 -2.10 22.25 -19.17
CA GLY A 47 -2.40 23.58 -19.72
C GLY A 47 -3.79 23.65 -20.37
N THR A 48 -4.28 22.51 -20.84
CA THR A 48 -5.56 22.36 -21.54
C THR A 48 -6.15 20.98 -21.26
N LEU A 49 -7.48 20.91 -21.30
CA LEU A 49 -8.26 19.67 -21.18
C LEU A 49 -8.51 19.01 -22.53
N ASP A 50 -8.24 19.72 -23.63
CA ASP A 50 -8.26 19.11 -24.95
C ASP A 50 -7.04 18.20 -25.07
N ALA A 51 -7.28 16.89 -24.98
CA ALA A 51 -6.24 15.87 -25.06
C ALA A 51 -5.44 15.93 -26.38
N SER A 52 -6.02 16.47 -27.47
CA SER A 52 -5.30 16.64 -28.73
C SER A 52 -4.27 17.78 -28.71
N GLN A 53 -4.41 18.72 -27.77
CA GLN A 53 -3.55 19.89 -27.60
C GLN A 53 -2.67 19.78 -26.34
N GLN A 54 -2.80 18.70 -25.57
CA GLN A 54 -2.05 18.50 -24.34
C GLN A 54 -0.64 18.01 -24.67
N THR A 55 0.33 18.92 -24.60
CA THR A 55 1.74 18.62 -24.87
C THR A 55 2.56 18.38 -23.60
N THR A 56 2.07 18.85 -22.45
CA THR A 56 2.78 18.81 -21.17
C THR A 56 1.82 18.41 -20.06
N VAL A 57 2.31 17.54 -19.18
CA VAL A 57 1.63 17.06 -17.97
C VAL A 57 2.65 17.07 -16.84
N GLU A 58 2.24 17.50 -15.67
CA GLU A 58 3.04 17.38 -14.45
C GLU A 58 2.22 16.75 -13.34
N VAL A 59 2.83 15.86 -12.56
CA VAL A 59 2.25 15.35 -11.32
C VAL A 59 2.93 16.06 -10.15
N VAL A 60 2.15 16.55 -9.20
CA VAL A 60 2.62 17.21 -7.98
C VAL A 60 2.06 16.51 -6.75
N LYS A 61 2.82 16.49 -5.67
CA LYS A 61 2.38 15.96 -4.39
C LYS A 61 1.93 17.14 -3.51
N ALA A 62 0.63 17.22 -3.29
CA ALA A 62 -0.02 18.24 -2.49
C ALA A 62 -0.12 17.82 -1.02
N THR A 63 0.25 18.71 -0.11
CA THR A 63 0.24 18.50 1.35
C THR A 63 -0.40 19.70 2.06
N PRO A 64 -0.85 19.56 3.32
CA PRO A 64 -1.37 20.68 4.10
C PRO A 64 -0.32 21.80 4.25
N GLY A 65 -0.76 23.03 3.98
CA GLY A 65 -0.01 24.25 4.27
C GLY A 65 -0.65 25.08 5.38
N ALA A 66 0.08 26.08 5.86
CA ALA A 66 -0.42 27.00 6.87
C ALA A 66 -1.63 27.80 6.35
N GLY A 67 -2.59 28.08 7.23
CA GLY A 67 -3.77 28.89 6.89
C GLY A 67 -4.69 28.30 5.81
N GLY A 68 -4.63 26.98 5.57
CA GLY A 68 -5.42 26.30 4.54
C GLY A 68 -4.82 26.38 3.14
N ALA A 69 -3.59 26.88 3.00
CA ALA A 69 -2.84 26.78 1.76
C ALA A 69 -2.52 25.31 1.42
N ILE A 70 -2.23 25.05 0.14
CA ILE A 70 -1.81 23.73 -0.33
C ILE A 70 -0.35 23.82 -0.75
N ASN A 71 0.53 23.21 0.05
CA ASN A 71 1.93 23.07 -0.30
C ASN A 71 2.08 21.98 -1.35
N ILE A 72 3.02 22.13 -2.28
CA ILE A 72 3.30 21.16 -3.33
C ILE A 72 4.79 20.84 -3.43
N GLU A 73 5.08 19.54 -3.56
CA GLU A 73 6.33 19.04 -4.10
C GLU A 73 6.12 18.79 -5.61
N ARG A 74 6.97 19.41 -6.44
CA ARG A 74 6.87 19.38 -7.90
C ARG A 74 7.45 18.11 -8.50
N ALA A 75 7.32 17.93 -9.82
CA ALA A 75 8.08 16.92 -10.57
C ALA A 75 7.97 15.48 -10.03
N GLN A 76 6.77 15.03 -9.71
CA GLN A 76 6.54 13.65 -9.25
C GLN A 76 6.56 12.67 -10.42
N GLU A 77 6.75 11.38 -10.12
CA GLU A 77 6.70 10.28 -11.09
C GLU A 77 7.71 10.41 -12.24
N GLY A 78 8.85 11.07 -11.99
CA GLY A 78 9.91 11.25 -12.98
C GLY A 78 9.60 12.31 -14.05
N LEU A 79 8.53 13.07 -13.87
CA LEU A 79 8.19 14.21 -14.72
C LEU A 79 9.02 15.45 -14.36
N ALA A 80 9.10 16.40 -15.28
CA ALA A 80 9.79 17.67 -15.04
C ALA A 80 8.81 18.75 -14.54
N ALA A 81 9.27 19.60 -13.63
CA ALA A 81 8.54 20.80 -13.23
C ALA A 81 8.60 21.84 -14.35
N VAL A 82 7.46 22.45 -14.67
CA VAL A 82 7.37 23.51 -15.68
C VAL A 82 6.61 24.72 -15.15
N ASP A 83 6.68 25.84 -15.86
CA ASP A 83 5.85 27.00 -15.56
C ASP A 83 4.41 26.75 -16.03
N TRP A 84 3.45 27.02 -15.14
CA TRP A 84 2.03 26.95 -15.44
C TRP A 84 1.42 28.34 -15.38
N ALA A 85 0.80 28.78 -16.48
CA ALA A 85 0.07 30.03 -16.51
C ALA A 85 -1.19 29.98 -15.62
N ALA A 86 -1.65 31.15 -15.18
CA ALA A 86 -2.99 31.26 -14.58
C ALA A 86 -4.06 30.70 -15.55
N GLY A 87 -5.07 30.02 -15.00
CA GLY A 87 -6.10 29.34 -15.79
C GLY A 87 -5.72 27.91 -16.24
N ALA A 88 -4.47 27.47 -16.06
CA ALA A 88 -4.10 26.07 -16.20
C ALA A 88 -4.93 25.19 -15.23
N TRP A 89 -5.09 23.92 -15.57
CA TRP A 89 -5.97 23.01 -14.86
C TRP A 89 -5.19 22.13 -13.88
N VAL A 90 -5.80 21.88 -12.73
CA VAL A 90 -5.34 20.92 -11.73
C VAL A 90 -6.47 19.99 -11.33
N PHE A 91 -6.20 18.70 -11.25
CA PHE A 91 -7.19 17.70 -10.88
C PHE A 91 -6.58 16.49 -10.18
N CYS A 92 -7.40 15.76 -9.43
CA CYS A 92 -6.99 14.54 -8.74
C CYS A 92 -7.32 13.33 -9.63
N SER A 93 -6.39 12.93 -10.49
CA SER A 93 -6.50 11.69 -11.27
C SER A 93 -5.80 10.53 -10.57
N ILE A 94 -6.22 9.30 -10.88
CA ILE A 94 -5.39 8.12 -10.61
C ILE A 94 -4.15 8.21 -11.51
N THR A 95 -2.97 8.28 -10.91
CA THR A 95 -1.69 8.35 -11.62
C THR A 95 -1.09 6.96 -11.84
N ALA A 96 -0.14 6.86 -12.76
CA ALA A 96 0.57 5.60 -13.01
C ALA A 96 1.35 5.15 -11.77
N GLY A 97 2.01 6.09 -11.07
CA GLY A 97 2.70 5.81 -9.82
C GLY A 97 1.76 5.31 -8.72
N ALA A 98 0.57 5.91 -8.58
CA ALA A 98 -0.42 5.45 -7.60
C ALA A 98 -0.90 4.03 -7.88
N LEU A 99 -1.22 3.71 -9.14
CA LEU A 99 -1.65 2.36 -9.53
C LEU A 99 -0.50 1.34 -9.41
N GLY A 100 0.73 1.73 -9.78
CA GLY A 100 1.92 0.91 -9.62
C GLY A 100 2.17 0.55 -8.15
N GLY A 101 2.02 1.51 -7.23
CA GLY A 101 2.11 1.26 -5.79
C GLY A 101 1.06 0.28 -5.29
N LEU A 102 -0.19 0.39 -5.76
CA LEU A 102 -1.25 -0.57 -5.42
C LEU A 102 -0.93 -1.98 -5.93
N VAL A 103 -0.50 -2.11 -7.18
CA VAL A 103 -0.14 -3.40 -7.77
C VAL A 103 1.04 -4.03 -7.03
N GLY A 104 2.05 -3.23 -6.67
CA GLY A 104 3.18 -3.67 -5.85
C GLY A 104 2.75 -4.21 -4.49
N ALA A 105 1.92 -3.46 -3.76
CA ALA A 105 1.41 -3.89 -2.45
C ALA A 105 0.59 -5.20 -2.54
N VAL A 106 -0.19 -5.38 -3.59
CA VAL A 106 -0.94 -6.63 -3.82
C VAL A 106 0.00 -7.80 -4.13
N ALA A 107 1.06 -7.58 -4.92
CA ALA A 107 2.05 -8.61 -5.21
C ALA A 107 2.83 -9.05 -3.96
N GLU A 108 3.25 -8.09 -3.13
CA GLU A 108 3.88 -8.37 -1.83
C GLU A 108 2.94 -9.17 -0.92
N GLN A 109 1.67 -8.78 -0.85
CA GLN A 109 0.67 -9.49 -0.05
C GLN A 109 0.47 -10.94 -0.53
N ALA A 110 0.50 -11.18 -1.84
CA ALA A 110 0.38 -12.54 -2.40
C ALA A 110 1.57 -13.43 -1.98
N GLU A 111 2.79 -12.88 -1.95
CA GLU A 111 3.97 -13.60 -1.47
C GLU A 111 3.85 -13.95 0.02
N LEU A 112 3.43 -13.00 0.87
CA LEU A 112 3.20 -13.24 2.29
C LEU A 112 2.16 -14.35 2.52
N ILE A 113 1.07 -14.37 1.75
CA ILE A 113 0.04 -15.41 1.84
C ILE A 113 0.64 -16.79 1.52
N GLY A 114 1.47 -16.88 0.47
CA GLY A 114 2.15 -18.14 0.12
C GLY A 114 3.09 -18.64 1.23
N GLN A 115 3.86 -17.74 1.84
CA GLN A 115 4.72 -18.08 2.99
C GLN A 115 3.92 -18.54 4.20
N GLN A 116 2.78 -17.89 4.48
CA GLN A 116 1.89 -18.28 5.57
C GLN A 116 1.26 -19.65 5.33
N GLN A 117 0.88 -19.98 4.09
CA GLN A 117 0.35 -21.30 3.74
C GLN A 117 1.38 -22.41 4.01
N ALA A 118 2.62 -22.23 3.56
CA ALA A 118 3.69 -23.19 3.82
C ALA A 118 3.97 -23.39 5.32
N ALA A 119 3.94 -22.29 6.11
CA ALA A 119 4.11 -22.38 7.55
C ALA A 119 2.94 -23.12 8.24
N ILE A 120 1.70 -22.92 7.76
CA ILE A 120 0.53 -23.63 8.28
C ILE A 120 0.62 -25.12 7.96
N GLU A 121 1.04 -25.49 6.75
CA GLU A 121 1.22 -26.89 6.36
C GLU A 121 2.29 -27.59 7.22
N ASP A 122 3.42 -26.94 7.49
CA ASP A 122 4.46 -27.46 8.41
C ASP A 122 3.89 -27.67 9.81
N LEU A 123 3.18 -26.69 10.35
CA LEU A 123 2.57 -26.78 11.67
C LEU A 123 1.52 -27.90 11.73
N GLN A 124 0.70 -28.05 10.69
CA GLN A 124 -0.27 -29.14 10.60
C GLN A 124 0.42 -30.50 10.61
N ALA A 125 1.50 -30.67 9.83
CA ALA A 125 2.28 -31.91 9.82
C ALA A 125 2.86 -32.23 11.21
N ARG A 126 3.41 -31.22 11.89
CA ARG A 126 3.95 -31.35 13.25
C ARG A 126 2.88 -31.71 14.27
N VAL A 127 1.70 -31.09 14.18
CA VAL A 127 0.55 -31.41 15.04
C VAL A 127 0.09 -32.83 14.79
N SER A 128 -0.09 -33.25 13.54
CA SER A 128 -0.48 -34.62 13.22
C SER A 128 0.55 -35.65 13.72
N ALA A 129 1.84 -35.36 13.65
CA ALA A 129 2.87 -36.23 14.21
C ALA A 129 2.78 -36.37 15.75
N LEU A 130 2.47 -35.27 16.44
CA LEU A 130 2.26 -35.28 17.89
C LEU A 130 0.94 -35.99 18.26
N GLU A 131 -0.14 -35.74 17.52
CA GLU A 131 -1.47 -36.33 17.74
C GLU A 131 -1.53 -37.81 17.41
N ALA A 132 -0.77 -38.27 16.40
CA ALA A 132 -0.62 -39.68 16.09
C ALA A 132 -0.01 -40.48 17.26
N GLY A 133 0.56 -39.79 18.27
CA GLY A 133 1.08 -40.39 19.49
C GLY A 133 2.04 -41.53 19.20
N GLY A 134 2.77 -41.44 18.08
CA GLY A 134 3.52 -42.56 17.51
C GLY A 134 4.50 -43.08 18.55
N ALA A 135 4.15 -44.20 19.18
CA ALA A 135 5.08 -44.93 20.02
C ALA A 135 6.29 -45.27 19.15
N PRO A 136 7.52 -45.05 19.64
CA PRO A 136 8.72 -45.48 18.93
C PRO A 136 8.59 -46.92 18.40
N ASP A 137 9.21 -47.23 17.26
CA ASP A 137 9.28 -48.60 16.78
C ASP A 137 9.87 -49.52 17.87
N GLY A 138 9.25 -50.68 18.08
CA GLY A 138 9.68 -51.66 19.08
C GLY A 138 9.11 -51.45 20.49
N VAL A 139 8.18 -50.52 20.68
CA VAL A 139 7.46 -50.34 21.96
C VAL A 139 6.57 -51.54 22.27
N LEU A 140 6.64 -51.98 23.53
CA LEU A 140 5.85 -53.08 24.04
C LEU A 140 4.40 -52.65 24.27
N ILE A 141 3.48 -53.54 23.92
CA ILE A 141 2.04 -53.40 24.14
C ILE A 141 1.55 -54.52 25.07
N ASP A 142 0.56 -54.22 25.91
CA ASP A 142 -0.09 -55.22 26.76
C ASP A 142 -1.06 -56.12 25.96
N GLY A 143 -1.65 -57.12 26.63
CA GLY A 143 -2.61 -58.04 26.02
C GLY A 143 -3.94 -57.39 25.58
N ASN A 144 -4.16 -56.11 25.91
CA ASN A 144 -5.32 -55.33 25.50
C ASN A 144 -4.96 -54.29 24.41
N GLY A 145 -3.69 -54.22 23.99
CA GLY A 145 -3.19 -53.30 22.96
C GLY A 145 -2.76 -51.92 23.47
N ASN A 146 -2.63 -51.72 24.79
CA ASN A 146 -2.13 -50.45 25.33
C ASN A 146 -0.59 -50.42 25.34
N TYR A 147 0.00 -49.26 25.04
CA TYR A 147 1.45 -49.07 25.16
C TYR A 147 1.91 -49.17 26.62
N LEU A 148 2.94 -49.97 26.86
CA LEU A 148 3.57 -50.07 28.17
C LEU A 148 4.53 -48.90 28.38
N VAL A 149 4.36 -48.19 29.49
CA VAL A 149 5.24 -47.08 29.92
C VAL A 149 5.82 -47.38 31.30
N ASN A 150 6.99 -46.82 31.60
CA ASN A 150 7.56 -46.86 32.95
C ASN A 150 6.91 -45.80 33.87
N ASP A 151 7.33 -45.76 35.14
CA ASP A 151 6.80 -44.83 36.15
C ASP A 151 7.09 -43.34 35.85
N GLN A 152 7.91 -43.04 34.84
CA GLN A 152 8.21 -41.69 34.36
C GLN A 152 7.42 -41.33 33.10
N GLY A 153 6.58 -42.23 32.60
CA GLY A 153 5.77 -42.05 31.38
C GLY A 153 6.51 -42.35 30.07
N ASN A 154 7.71 -42.93 30.12
CA ASN A 154 8.46 -43.29 28.92
C ASN A 154 8.05 -44.68 28.41
N TYR A 155 7.90 -44.83 27.10
CA TYR A 155 7.58 -46.13 26.49
C TYR A 155 8.65 -47.20 26.76
N LEU A 156 8.22 -48.41 27.08
CA LEU A 156 9.09 -49.59 27.20
C LEU A 156 9.27 -50.23 25.82
N SER A 157 10.50 -50.59 25.43
CA SER A 157 10.79 -51.28 24.16
C SER A 157 11.39 -52.67 24.36
N GLY A 158 11.16 -53.57 23.39
CA GLY A 158 11.84 -54.87 23.33
C GLY A 158 13.34 -54.70 23.06
N VAL A 159 14.18 -55.46 23.77
CA VAL A 159 15.64 -55.46 23.60
C VAL A 159 16.04 -56.27 22.37
#